data_AF-A0A960S800-F1
#
_entry.id   AF-A0A960S800-F1
#
_cell.length_a   1.000
_cell.length_b   1.000
_cell.length_c   1.000
_cell.angle_alpha   90.00
_cell.angle_beta   90.00
_cell.angle_gamma   90.00
#
_symmetry.space_group_name_H-M   'P 1'
#
loop_
_entity.id
_entity.type
_entity.pdbx_description
1 polymer ?
#
loop_
_entity_poly.entity_id
_entity_poly.type
_entity_poly.pdbx_seq_one_letter_code
_entity_poly.pdbx_strand_id
1 'polypeptide(L)' 'AGRESAVRGLQSAGLIITTIRDRTPLPHNGCRARKRRRV' A
#
# COMPACT_ATOMS: atom_id res chain seq x y z
N ALA A 1 -2.46 -9.57 1.72
CA ALA A 1 -2.09 -8.27 2.32
C ALA A 1 -0.61 -8.29 2.67
N GLY A 2 0.22 -7.51 1.97
CA GLY A 2 1.69 -7.57 2.09
C GLY A 2 2.34 -6.38 2.78
N ARG A 3 1.60 -5.28 2.98
CA ARG A 3 2.14 -4.02 3.52
C ARG A 3 2.82 -4.21 4.88
N GLU A 4 2.11 -4.78 5.85
CA GLU A 4 2.66 -4.97 7.20
C GLU A 4 3.79 -6.00 7.24
N SER A 5 3.67 -7.06 6.43
CA SER A 5 4.72 -8.09 6.32
C SER A 5 6.04 -7.49 5.82
N ALA A 6 5.98 -6.60 4.82
CA ALA A 6 7.17 -5.92 4.31
C ALA A 6 7.79 -4.98 5.35
N VAL A 7 6.97 -4.21 6.07
CA VAL A 7 7.46 -3.31 7.14
C VAL A 7 8.16 -4.09 8.25
N ARG A 8 7.57 -5.20 8.70
CA ARG A 8 8.18 -6.07 9.73
C ARG A 8 9.47 -6.70 9.24
N GLY A 9 9.52 -7.15 7.98
CA GLY A 9 10.75 -7.70 7.38
C GLY A 9 11.91 -6.71 7.39
N LEU A 10 11.66 -5.44 7.07
CA LEU A 10 12.67 -4.38 7.12
C LEU A 10 13.16 -4.10 8.55
N GLN A 11 12.26 -4.14 9.54
CA GLN A 11 12.64 -4.03 10.95
C GLN A 11 13.49 -5.22 11.40
N SER A 12 13.12 -6.45 11.03
CA SER A 12 13.89 -7.66 11.33
C SER A 12 15.26 -7.68 10.65
N ALA A 13 15.41 -7.01 9.51
CA ALA A 13 16.70 -6.81 8.85
C ALA A 13 17.61 -5.79 9.56
N GLY A 14 17.17 -5.20 10.68
CA GLY A 14 17.96 -4.25 11.47
C GLY A 14 17.85 -2.79 11.00
N LEU A 15 16.94 -2.48 10.08
CA LEU A 15 16.71 -1.11 9.62
C LEU A 15 15.76 -0.37 10.57
N ILE A 16 16.17 0.83 11.00
CA ILE A 16 15.32 1.70 11.83
C ILE A 16 14.39 2.49 10.92
N ILE A 17 13.08 2.24 11.06
CA ILE A 17 12.04 2.96 10.32
C ILE A 17 11.70 4.23 11.08
N THR A 18 12.03 5.39 10.52
CA THR A 18 11.80 6.70 11.15
C THR A 18 10.39 7.25 10.91
N THR A 19 9.83 7.03 9.71
CA THR A 19 8.48 7.48 9.36
C THR A 19 7.82 6.50 8.39
N ILE A 20 6.49 6.36 8.51
CA ILE A 20 5.67 5.62 7.55
C ILE A 20 4.61 6.59 7.04
N ARG A 21 4.55 6.78 5.72
CA ARG A 21 3.52 7.60 5.08
C ARG A 21 2.74 6.73 4.10
N ASP A 22 1.42 6.83 4.14
CA ASP A 22 0.60 6.21 3.13
C ASP A 22 0.42 7.15 1.93
N ARG A 23 0.85 6.69 0.75
CA ARG A 23 0.67 7.40 -0.53
C ARG A 23 -0.21 6.59 -1.47
N THR A 24 -1.25 5.98 -0.93
CA THR A 24 -2.28 5.33 -1.75
C THR A 24 -2.95 6.41 -2.62
N PRO A 25 -2.88 6.33 -3.95
CA PRO A 25 -3.42 7.35 -4.83
C PRO A 25 -4.95 7.37 -4.73
N LEU A 26 -5.52 8.54 -4.42
CA LEU A 26 -6.95 8.79 -4.49
C LEU A 26 -7.26 9.54 -5.79
N PRO A 27 -8.20 9.05 -6.62
CA PRO A 27 -8.52 9.71 -7.88
C PRO A 27 -9.37 10.96 -7.65
N HIS A 28 -8.89 12.12 -8.07
CA HIS A 28 -9.68 13.37 -8.17
C HIS A 28 -10.49 13.41 -9.48
N ASN A 29 -11.37 12.42 -9.70
CA ASN A 29 -12.12 12.21 -10.96
C ASN A 29 -11.26 11.71 -12.15
N GLY A 30 -10.37 10.73 -11.90
CA GLY A 30 -9.52 10.08 -12.92
C GLY A 30 -10.26 9.07 -13.83
N CYS A 31 -9.52 8.08 -14.35
CA CYS A 31 -10.09 7.06 -15.25
C CYS A 31 -11.25 6.28 -14.63
N ARG A 32 -12.25 5.92 -15.44
CA ARG A 32 -13.39 5.08 -15.01
C ARG A 32 -12.90 3.72 -14.53
N ALA A 33 -13.25 3.35 -13.30
CA ALA A 33 -12.94 2.04 -12.75
C ALA A 33 -13.54 0.91 -13.61
N ARG A 34 -12.84 -0.23 -13.68
CA ARG A 34 -13.31 -1.40 -14.43
C ARG A 34 -14.66 -1.86 -13.89
N LYS A 35 -15.56 -2.30 -14.78
CA LYS A 35 -16.85 -2.91 -14.42
C LYS A 35 -16.65 -3.99 -13.36
N ARG A 36 -17.46 -3.95 -12.30
CA ARG A 36 -17.45 -4.96 -11.22
C ARG A 36 -17.60 -6.37 -11.83
N ARG A 37 -16.73 -7.29 -11.42
CA ARG A 37 -16.82 -8.70 -11.84
C ARG A 37 -18.12 -9.31 -11.28
N ARG A 38 -18.76 -10.18 -12.07
CA ARG A 38 -19.94 -10.99 -11.70
C ARG A 38 -19.48 -12.37 -11.24
N VAL A 39 -18.54 -12.40 -10.31
CA VAL A 39 -18.07 -13.60 -9.62
C VAL A 39 -17.95 -13.22 -8.16
#